data_AF-A0A0R3RN68-F1
#
_entry.id   AF-A0A0R3RN68-F1
#
_cell.length_a   1.000
_cell.length_b   1.000
_cell.length_c   1.000
_cell.angle_alpha   90.00
_cell.angle_beta   90.00
_cell.angle_gamma   90.00
#
_symmetry.space_group_name_H-M   'P 1'
#
loop_
_entity.id
_entity.type
_entity.pdbx_description
1 polymer ?
#
loop_
_entity_poly.entity_id
_entity_poly.type
_entity_poly.pdbx_seq_one_letter_code
_entity_poly.pdbx_strand_id
1 'polypeptide(L)'
;FSELAFYRNYPIRYQFRQKLNNKIFKKIFFACSLHGDWKFQWPTTHILENEAKMIDSYRELHPNVLENPGITWSTVEKMSSSGWSWTIPEPQDRIDYIYYRSSLLSPIESYTYQGHETVYPKPLHWRNDYPSDHFAVITTFHLR
;
A
#
# COMPACT_ATOMS: atom_id res chain seq x y z
N PHE A 1 2.83 8.23 -13.15
CA PHE A 1 4.12 7.80 -12.60
C PHE A 1 4.18 6.29 -12.67
N SER A 2 4.58 5.76 -13.82
CA SER A 2 4.69 4.33 -14.09
C SER A 2 6.10 4.08 -14.63
N GLU A 3 7.04 3.86 -13.71
CA GLU A 3 8.34 3.29 -14.05
C GLU A 3 8.61 2.15 -13.06
N LEU A 4 7.82 1.08 -13.22
CA LEU A 4 8.32 -0.26 -12.94
C LEU A 4 9.26 -0.63 -14.09
N ALA A 5 10.40 0.06 -14.15
CA ALA A 5 11.61 -0.56 -14.67
C ALA A 5 11.99 -1.65 -13.65
N PHE A 6 11.31 -2.80 -13.72
CA PHE A 6 11.89 -4.04 -13.26
C PHE A 6 13.22 -4.14 -14.02
N TYR A 7 14.31 -3.90 -13.30
CA TYR A 7 15.68 -3.99 -13.80
C TYR A 7 15.87 -5.36 -14.48
N ARG A 8 15.64 -5.40 -15.80
CA ARG A 8 16.17 -6.43 -16.69
C ARG A 8 17.68 -6.25 -16.61
N ASN A 9 18.36 -7.30 -16.13
CA ASN A 9 19.82 -7.48 -16.11
C ASN A 9 20.56 -7.09 -14.83
N TYR A 10 20.20 -7.68 -13.68
CA TYR A 10 21.20 -7.97 -12.63
C TYR A 10 20.92 -9.33 -11.99
N PRO A 11 21.84 -10.32 -12.07
CA PRO A 11 21.67 -11.58 -11.39
C PRO A 11 22.13 -11.39 -9.95
N ILE A 12 21.28 -10.86 -9.06
CA ILE A 12 21.69 -10.75 -7.65
C ILE A 12 20.59 -11.20 -6.70
N ARG A 13 20.82 -12.39 -6.16
CA ARG A 13 20.34 -12.83 -4.83
C ARG A 13 20.71 -11.76 -3.80
N TYR A 14 19.82 -10.81 -3.53
CA TYR A 14 19.87 -10.02 -2.30
C TYR A 14 18.76 -10.49 -1.37
N GLN A 15 19.06 -11.53 -0.60
CA GLN A 15 18.33 -11.84 0.62
C GLN A 15 18.62 -10.73 1.64
N PHE A 16 17.76 -9.71 1.74
CA PHE A 16 17.80 -8.78 2.87
C PHE A 16 17.07 -9.40 4.06
N ARG A 17 17.74 -10.34 4.74
CA ARG A 17 17.32 -10.83 6.06
C ARG A 17 17.99 -9.96 7.14
N GLN A 18 17.53 -8.72 7.31
CA GLN A 18 17.99 -7.92 8.46
C GLN A 18 17.25 -8.38 9.72
N LYS A 19 17.95 -9.13 10.58
CA LYS A 19 17.60 -9.35 11.98
C LYS A 19 17.99 -8.07 12.74
N LEU A 20 17.04 -7.21 13.08
CA LEU A 20 17.31 -6.05 13.94
C LEU A 20 16.25 -5.94 15.04
N ASN A 21 16.73 -6.09 16.27
CA ASN A 21 16.02 -5.79 17.51
C ASN A 21 15.80 -4.27 17.57
N ASN A 22 14.56 -3.79 17.54
CA ASN A 22 14.16 -2.55 18.22
C ASN A 22 12.64 -2.42 18.26
N LYS A 23 12.09 -2.16 19.46
CA LYS A 23 10.66 -2.03 19.79
C LYS A 23 9.92 -0.92 19.01
N ILE A 24 10.61 -0.13 18.20
CA ILE A 24 10.08 1.04 17.47
C ILE A 24 9.55 0.68 16.07
N PHE A 25 9.99 -0.46 15.50
CA PHE A 25 9.60 -0.88 14.13
C PHE A 25 8.19 -1.46 13.99
N LYS A 26 7.40 -1.52 15.07
CA LYS A 26 6.01 -2.03 15.00
C LYS A 26 5.06 -1.16 14.16
N LYS A 27 5.43 0.09 13.84
CA LYS A 27 4.56 1.03 13.11
C LYS A 27 4.64 0.90 11.58
N ILE A 28 5.71 0.30 11.06
CA ILE A 28 5.94 0.10 9.62
C ILE A 28 5.82 -1.39 9.34
N PHE A 29 4.61 -1.91 9.37
CA PHE A 29 4.36 -3.22 8.80
C PHE A 29 3.37 -3.05 7.68
N PHE A 30 3.81 -3.31 6.46
CA PHE A 30 2.99 -4.10 5.56
C PHE A 30 2.79 -5.45 6.24
N ALA A 31 1.57 -5.99 6.25
CA ALA A 31 1.36 -7.33 6.81
C ALA A 31 2.20 -8.29 5.96
N CYS A 32 3.32 -8.73 6.52
CA CYS A 32 4.35 -9.53 5.86
C CYS A 32 3.74 -10.76 5.16
N SER A 33 2.73 -11.37 5.79
CA SER A 33 1.97 -12.49 5.24
C SER A 33 1.16 -12.16 3.97
N LEU A 34 0.76 -10.90 3.76
CA LEU A 34 0.07 -10.45 2.56
C LEU A 34 1.01 -10.26 1.36
N HIS A 35 2.34 -10.23 1.60
CA HIS A 35 3.38 -10.07 0.56
C HIS A 35 4.34 -11.26 0.54
N GLY A 36 3.84 -12.48 0.81
CA GLY A 36 4.65 -13.70 0.75
C GLY A 36 5.86 -13.72 1.71
N ASP A 37 5.76 -13.01 2.82
CA ASP A 37 6.80 -12.75 3.83
C ASP A 37 7.92 -11.78 3.43
N TRP A 38 7.69 -10.98 2.38
CA TRP A 38 8.64 -9.96 1.94
C TRP A 38 8.40 -8.64 2.68
N LYS A 39 9.50 -7.94 2.99
CA LYS A 39 9.47 -6.59 3.54
C LYS A 39 10.24 -5.68 2.61
N PHE A 40 9.59 -4.61 2.17
CA PHE A 40 10.20 -3.61 1.31
C PHE A 40 10.19 -2.25 2.00
N GLN A 41 11.34 -1.58 2.02
CA GLN A 41 11.46 -0.21 2.49
C GLN A 41 11.48 0.69 1.27
N TRP A 42 10.33 1.25 0.92
CA TRP A 42 10.22 2.18 -0.20
C TRP A 42 10.99 3.46 0.11
N PRO A 43 11.97 3.86 -0.74
CA PRO A 43 12.80 5.04 -0.46
C PRO A 43 11.97 6.31 -0.21
N THR A 44 10.93 6.52 -1.01
CA THR A 44 10.05 7.69 -0.90
C THR A 44 9.30 7.75 0.43
N THR A 45 8.66 6.65 0.85
CA THR A 45 7.93 6.63 2.13
C THR A 45 8.88 6.77 3.31
N HIS A 46 10.07 6.17 3.21
CA HIS A 46 11.12 6.32 4.22
C HIS A 46 11.53 7.79 4.40
N ILE A 47 11.77 8.52 3.31
CA ILE A 47 12.14 9.94 3.36
C ILE A 47 10.99 10.78 3.95
N LEU A 48 9.75 10.57 3.49
CA LEU A 48 8.59 11.32 3.98
C LEU A 48 8.39 11.17 5.50
N GLU A 49 8.51 9.94 6.01
CA GLU A 49 8.30 9.65 7.43
C GLU A 49 9.50 10.06 8.29
N ASN A 50 10.72 9.70 7.89
CA ASN A 50 11.89 9.79 8.76
C ASN A 50 12.63 11.12 8.62
N GLU A 51 12.63 11.73 7.44
CA GLU A 51 13.35 12.98 7.19
C GLU A 51 12.38 14.17 7.20
N ALA A 52 11.31 14.09 6.41
CA ALA A 52 10.32 15.15 6.33
C ALA A 52 9.32 15.16 7.50
N LYS A 53 9.35 14.15 8.38
CA LYS A 53 8.49 14.03 9.58
C LYS A 53 7.00 14.17 9.25
N MET A 54 6.58 13.65 8.10
CA MET A 54 5.18 13.57 7.72
C MET A 54 4.55 12.30 8.31
N ILE A 55 3.26 12.37 8.58
CA ILE A 55 2.49 11.29 9.19
C ILE A 55 1.53 10.74 8.14
N ASP A 56 1.51 9.42 7.98
CA ASP A 56 0.51 8.71 7.17
C ASP A 56 -0.84 8.71 7.89
N SER A 57 -1.78 9.49 7.38
CA SER A 57 -3.08 9.67 8.02
C SER A 57 -3.90 8.39 8.16
N TYR A 58 -3.80 7.46 7.20
CA TYR A 58 -4.52 6.19 7.28
C TYR A 58 -3.97 5.32 8.42
N ARG A 59 -2.64 5.23 8.54
CA ARG A 59 -1.99 4.36 9.55
C ARG A 59 -2.03 4.96 10.95
N GLU A 60 -2.23 6.27 11.07
CA GLU A 60 -2.51 6.92 12.35
C GLU A 60 -3.86 6.51 12.92
N LEU A 61 -4.91 6.46 12.08
CA LEU A 61 -6.25 6.02 12.50
C LEU A 61 -6.38 4.49 12.56
N HIS A 62 -5.64 3.76 11.73
CA HIS A 62 -5.73 2.30 11.60
C HIS A 62 -4.39 1.60 11.88
N PRO A 63 -3.88 1.62 13.12
CA PRO A 63 -2.53 1.15 13.43
C PRO A 63 -2.34 -0.37 13.22
N ASN A 64 -3.41 -1.16 13.28
CA ASN A 64 -3.35 -2.61 13.07
C ASN A 64 -3.51 -2.94 11.57
N VAL A 65 -2.42 -3.42 10.97
CA VAL A 65 -2.37 -3.71 9.54
C VAL A 65 -3.09 -5.00 9.18
N LEU A 66 -3.24 -5.93 10.14
CA LEU A 66 -3.96 -7.19 9.89
C LEU A 66 -5.48 -6.97 9.88
N GLU A 67 -5.98 -6.08 10.73
CA GLU A 67 -7.41 -5.72 10.78
C GLU A 67 -7.77 -4.74 9.66
N ASN A 68 -6.90 -3.75 9.42
CA ASN A 68 -7.13 -2.70 8.44
C ASN A 68 -5.90 -2.56 7.52
N PRO A 69 -5.74 -3.46 6.54
CA PRO A 69 -4.58 -3.44 5.65
C PRO A 69 -4.54 -2.17 4.79
N GLY A 70 -5.71 -1.64 4.41
CA GLY A 70 -5.83 -0.44 3.59
C GLY A 70 -5.37 -0.66 2.15
N ILE A 71 -5.67 -1.83 1.58
CA ILE A 71 -5.28 -2.21 0.22
C ILE A 71 -5.77 -1.15 -0.77
N THR A 72 -4.87 -0.63 -1.59
CA THR A 72 -5.20 0.32 -2.66
C THR A 72 -4.94 -0.25 -4.04
N TRP A 73 -4.24 -1.38 -4.17
CA TRP A 73 -3.92 -2.06 -5.43
C TRP A 73 -3.69 -3.56 -5.16
N SER A 74 -3.87 -4.52 -6.06
CA SER A 74 -4.51 -4.47 -7.37
C SER A 74 -5.95 -4.93 -7.26
N THR A 75 -6.89 -4.02 -7.48
CA THR A 75 -8.26 -4.20 -7.02
C THR A 75 -9.06 -5.11 -7.96
N VAL A 76 -8.78 -5.05 -9.26
CA VAL A 76 -9.44 -5.84 -10.30
C VAL A 76 -8.61 -7.05 -10.78
N GLU A 77 -7.29 -7.02 -10.61
CA GLU A 77 -6.41 -8.15 -10.96
C GLU A 77 -6.27 -9.09 -9.78
N LYS A 78 -6.36 -10.40 -10.02
CA LYS A 78 -6.26 -11.42 -8.95
C LYS A 78 -5.10 -12.38 -9.13
N MET A 79 -4.54 -12.45 -10.34
CA MET A 79 -3.40 -13.30 -10.65
C MET A 79 -2.33 -12.49 -11.38
N SER A 80 -1.05 -12.79 -11.12
CA SER A 80 0.05 -11.99 -11.67
C SER A 80 0.51 -12.46 -13.05
N SER A 81 0.44 -11.57 -14.04
CA SER A 81 1.01 -11.80 -15.38
C SER A 81 2.50 -11.49 -15.47
N SER A 82 3.01 -10.68 -14.55
CA SER A 82 4.33 -10.05 -14.59
C SER A 82 5.46 -11.04 -14.34
N GLY A 83 5.75 -11.89 -15.32
CA GLY A 83 6.84 -12.89 -15.27
C GLY A 83 6.45 -14.22 -14.61
N TRP A 84 5.20 -14.35 -14.15
CA TRP A 84 4.71 -15.53 -13.43
C TRP A 84 3.62 -16.31 -14.18
N SER A 85 3.35 -15.97 -15.44
CA SER A 85 2.39 -16.68 -16.29
C SER A 85 1.04 -16.97 -15.62
N TRP A 86 0.55 -16.05 -14.78
CA TRP A 86 -0.72 -16.17 -14.06
C TRP A 86 -0.77 -17.32 -13.04
N THR A 87 0.40 -17.79 -12.56
CA THR A 87 0.48 -18.94 -11.62
C THR A 87 0.46 -18.53 -10.15
N ILE A 88 0.64 -17.24 -9.83
CA ILE A 88 0.64 -16.73 -8.46
C ILE A 88 -0.42 -15.66 -8.29
N PRO A 89 -0.97 -15.50 -7.07
CA PRO A 89 -1.86 -14.38 -6.75
C PRO A 89 -1.18 -13.03 -7.01
N GLU A 90 -1.96 -12.07 -7.51
CA GLU A 90 -1.50 -10.69 -7.63
C GLU A 90 -1.38 -10.06 -6.23
N PRO A 91 -0.26 -9.36 -5.92
CA PRO A 91 -0.13 -8.69 -4.64
C PRO A 91 -1.28 -7.72 -4.38
N GLN A 92 -1.71 -7.63 -3.12
CA GLN A 92 -2.73 -6.71 -2.67
C GLN A 92 -2.07 -5.68 -1.74
N ASP A 93 -1.43 -4.70 -2.36
CA ASP A 93 -0.59 -3.69 -1.74
C ASP A 93 -1.36 -2.41 -1.40
N ARG A 94 -0.86 -1.70 -0.39
CA ARG A 94 -1.20 -0.30 -0.14
C ARG A 94 -0.05 0.56 -0.63
N ILE A 95 -0.21 1.18 -1.79
CA ILE A 95 0.82 2.01 -2.44
C ILE A 95 0.38 3.45 -2.67
N ASP A 96 -0.85 3.78 -2.28
CA ASP A 96 -1.40 5.14 -2.30
C ASP A 96 -1.57 5.64 -0.86
N TYR A 97 -1.16 6.89 -0.60
CA TYR A 97 -1.07 7.44 0.75
C TYR A 97 -1.47 8.91 0.80
N ILE A 98 -2.02 9.33 1.94
CA ILE A 98 -2.16 10.75 2.29
C ILE A 98 -1.25 11.02 3.49
N TYR A 99 -0.10 11.64 3.20
CA TYR A 99 0.82 12.15 4.22
C TYR A 99 0.49 13.59 4.57
N TYR A 100 0.54 13.92 5.85
CA TYR A 100 0.32 15.28 6.32
C TYR A 100 1.34 15.69 7.39
N ARG A 101 1.54 17.01 7.56
CA ARG A 101 2.41 17.58 8.59
C ARG A 101 1.87 18.95 9.01
N SER A 102 0.96 18.95 9.97
CA SER A 102 0.44 20.18 10.59
C SER A 102 -0.05 19.85 12.00
N SER A 103 0.26 20.72 12.96
CA SER A 103 -0.28 20.63 14.33
C SER A 103 -1.74 21.08 14.42
N LEU A 104 -2.26 21.73 13.38
CA LEU A 104 -3.63 22.21 13.28
C LEU A 104 -4.56 21.17 12.65
N LEU A 105 -4.02 20.14 11.98
CA LEU A 105 -4.80 19.08 11.36
C LEU A 105 -4.75 17.82 12.23
N SER A 106 -5.91 17.23 12.47
CA SER A 106 -6.02 15.87 13.01
C SER A 106 -6.92 15.04 12.11
N PRO A 107 -6.46 13.89 11.59
CA PRO A 107 -7.32 13.00 10.84
C PRO A 107 -8.42 12.48 11.79
N ILE A 108 -9.66 12.45 11.31
CA ILE A 108 -10.80 11.93 12.07
C ILE A 108 -11.44 10.72 11.39
N GLU A 109 -11.22 10.58 10.08
CA GLU A 109 -11.65 9.44 9.29
C GLU A 109 -10.65 9.23 8.15
N SER A 110 -10.34 7.97 7.84
CA SER A 110 -9.57 7.62 6.66
C SER A 110 -9.97 6.23 6.16
N TYR A 111 -10.24 6.08 4.87
CA TYR A 111 -10.65 4.80 4.28
C TYR A 111 -10.25 4.72 2.81
N THR A 112 -10.27 3.50 2.27
CA THR A 112 -10.10 3.25 0.84
C THR A 112 -11.46 3.27 0.14
N TYR A 113 -11.54 3.91 -1.02
CA TYR A 113 -12.78 4.09 -1.78
C TYR A 113 -12.67 3.46 -3.16
N GLN A 114 -13.72 2.70 -3.51
CA GLN A 114 -13.76 1.83 -4.68
C GLN A 114 -15.03 2.01 -5.53
N GLY A 115 -15.70 3.15 -5.40
CA GLY A 115 -17.06 3.31 -5.92
C GLY A 115 -18.13 2.93 -4.89
N HIS A 116 -19.36 2.82 -5.38
CA HIS A 116 -20.55 2.45 -4.62
C HIS A 116 -20.86 0.96 -4.75
N GLU A 117 -20.52 0.36 -5.90
CA GLU A 117 -20.91 -1.01 -6.25
C GLU A 117 -19.88 -2.06 -5.81
N THR A 118 -20.26 -3.33 -5.96
CA THR A 118 -19.32 -4.45 -5.78
C THR A 118 -18.26 -4.44 -6.88
N VAL A 119 -16.98 -4.57 -6.49
CA VAL A 119 -15.86 -4.64 -7.43
C VAL A 119 -15.80 -6.02 -8.10
N TYR A 120 -15.99 -6.03 -9.41
CA TYR A 120 -15.76 -7.19 -10.27
C TYR A 120 -14.29 -7.28 -10.68
N PRO A 121 -13.64 -8.45 -10.52
CA PRO A 121 -12.30 -8.66 -11.05
C PRO A 121 -12.33 -8.81 -12.58
N LYS A 122 -11.15 -8.81 -13.21
CA LYS A 122 -11.03 -9.19 -14.62
C LYS A 122 -11.56 -10.61 -14.86
N PRO A 123 -12.21 -10.86 -16.02
CA PRO A 123 -12.40 -9.93 -17.13
C PRO A 123 -13.62 -8.99 -16.97
N LEU A 124 -14.43 -9.13 -15.92
CA LEU A 124 -15.71 -8.40 -15.75
C LEU A 124 -15.58 -6.98 -15.19
N HIS A 125 -14.36 -6.53 -14.90
CA HIS A 125 -14.05 -5.18 -14.38
C HIS A 125 -14.69 -4.00 -15.13
N TRP A 126 -15.04 -4.15 -16.41
CA TRP A 126 -15.78 -3.14 -17.19
C TRP A 126 -17.18 -2.82 -16.63
N ARG A 127 -17.70 -3.67 -15.72
CA ARG A 127 -18.98 -3.47 -15.01
C ARG A 127 -18.84 -2.61 -13.75
N ASN A 128 -17.61 -2.32 -13.32
CA ASN A 128 -17.39 -1.51 -12.12
C ASN A 128 -17.76 -0.05 -12.41
N ASP A 129 -18.37 0.60 -11.42
CA ASP A 129 -18.60 2.03 -11.42
C ASP A 129 -17.30 2.82 -11.16
N TYR A 130 -16.35 2.20 -10.45
CA TYR A 130 -14.99 2.70 -10.29
C TYR A 130 -14.04 2.02 -11.29
N PRO A 131 -13.51 2.76 -12.29
CA PRO A 131 -12.84 2.15 -13.45
C PRO A 131 -11.36 1.82 -13.22
N SER A 132 -10.80 2.23 -12.08
CA SER A 132 -9.37 2.10 -11.79
C SER A 132 -9.04 0.73 -11.20
N ASP A 133 -7.82 0.25 -11.47
CA ASP A 133 -7.22 -0.89 -10.76
C ASP A 133 -6.68 -0.51 -9.38
N HIS A 134 -6.67 0.78 -9.05
CA HIS A 134 -6.42 1.30 -7.70
C HIS A 134 -7.70 1.73 -6.98
N PHE A 135 -7.75 1.67 -5.65
CA PHE A 135 -8.71 2.41 -4.83
C PHE A 135 -8.15 3.78 -4.46
N ALA A 136 -9.04 4.77 -4.33
CA ALA A 136 -8.66 6.06 -3.76
C ALA A 136 -8.44 5.93 -2.25
N VAL A 137 -7.57 6.76 -1.69
CA VAL A 137 -7.51 6.97 -0.25
C VAL A 137 -8.20 8.28 0.05
N ILE A 138 -9.16 8.26 0.98
CA ILE A 138 -9.87 9.44 1.43
C ILE A 138 -9.53 9.64 2.91
N THR A 139 -9.15 10.85 3.28
CA THR A 139 -8.95 11.24 4.68
C THR A 139 -9.68 12.54 4.97
N THR A 140 -10.53 12.52 6.00
CA THR A 140 -11.16 13.71 6.55
C THR A 140 -10.32 14.23 7.71
N PHE A 141 -9.96 15.52 7.65
CA PHE A 141 -9.25 16.20 8.72
C PHE A 141 -10.18 17.16 9.46
N HIS A 142 -10.07 17.18 10.78
CA HIS A 142 -10.53 18.30 11.58
C HIS A 142 -9.44 19.37 11.62
N LEU A 143 -9.82 20.61 11.31
CA LEU A 143 -8.98 21.79 11.49
C LEU A 143 -9.27 22.37 12.89
N ARG A 144 -8.24 22.46 13.72
CA ARG A 144 -8.29 23.03 15.07
C ARG A 144 -8.37 24.55 15.06
#